data_AF-A0A9N9C5Q6-F1
#
_entry.id   AF-A0A9N9C5Q6-F1
#
_cell.length_a   1.000
_cell.length_b   1.000
_cell.length_c   1.000
_cell.angle_alpha   90.00
_cell.angle_beta   90.00
_cell.angle_gamma   90.00
#
_symmetry.space_group_name_H-M   'P 1'
#
loop_
_entity.id
_entity.type
_entity.pdbx_description
1 polymer ?
#
loop_
_entity_poly.entity_id
_entity_poly.type
_entity_poly.pdbx_seq_one_letter_code
_entity_poly.pdbx_strand_id
1 'polypeptide(L)'
;MNKENKEIPQPTTEYSALEGIELVQLNGETERKIKAASLWEKNPLLIMVVRRPGCQLCREEVVRYAQHRDLITNKLGIPMIAVVHERIDDEVEQFNNGFWSGDVYYDEKKEFYNALGGGTLRWGGYLSMFKPSVWSNINRNRQTNVNGNFKGEGRILGGLYILRPGNSGIAYEYREKVWGDHAPFAHVMTVLQQLSPNGNKEDVGEAVKNALDSEGKVRLEKGQENYEGMVCVKDGTCQ
;
A
#
# COMPACT_ATOMS: atom_id res chain seq x y z
N MET A 1 -24.26 -14.85 -2.57
CA MET A 1 -23.66 -14.78 -3.93
C MET A 1 -22.30 -14.09 -3.77
N ASN A 2 -21.21 -14.87 -3.74
CA ASN A 2 -19.85 -14.38 -3.46
C ASN A 2 -19.39 -13.41 -4.54
N LYS A 3 -19.20 -12.14 -4.19
CA LYS A 3 -18.82 -11.07 -5.13
C LYS A 3 -17.33 -11.12 -5.56
N GLU A 4 -16.55 -12.09 -5.09
CA GLU A 4 -15.09 -12.09 -5.25
C GLU A 4 -14.49 -13.35 -5.92
N ASN A 5 -15.31 -14.22 -6.54
CA ASN A 5 -14.80 -15.14 -7.57
C ASN A 5 -14.58 -14.41 -8.93
N LYS A 6 -14.09 -13.17 -8.90
CA LYS A 6 -13.70 -12.46 -10.11
C LYS A 6 -12.26 -12.79 -10.39
N GLU A 7 -11.99 -13.19 -11.63
CA GLU A 7 -10.64 -13.42 -12.15
C GLU A 7 -9.72 -12.25 -11.78
N ILE A 8 -8.51 -12.56 -11.32
CA ILE A 8 -7.50 -11.56 -10.97
C ILE A 8 -7.12 -10.82 -12.25
N PRO A 9 -7.35 -9.49 -12.35
CA PRO A 9 -7.05 -8.75 -13.56
C PRO A 9 -5.56 -8.83 -13.90
N GLN A 10 -5.26 -8.95 -15.18
CA GLN A 10 -3.87 -8.90 -15.67
C GLN A 10 -3.32 -7.47 -15.53
N PRO A 11 -2.03 -7.32 -15.18
CA PRO A 11 -1.37 -6.02 -15.17
C PRO A 11 -1.39 -5.39 -16.57
N THR A 12 -1.53 -4.07 -16.59
CA THR A 12 -1.53 -3.28 -17.85
C THR A 12 -0.35 -2.33 -17.94
N THR A 13 0.34 -2.09 -16.83
CA THR A 13 1.63 -1.40 -16.82
C THR A 13 2.72 -2.32 -17.38
N GLU A 14 3.54 -1.77 -18.27
CA GLU A 14 4.73 -2.47 -18.80
C GLU A 14 5.86 -2.45 -17.76
N TYR A 15 6.59 -3.57 -17.62
CA TYR A 15 7.69 -3.68 -16.64
C TYR A 15 8.78 -2.62 -16.87
N SER A 16 9.08 -2.31 -18.13
CA SER A 16 10.07 -1.30 -18.53
C SER A 16 9.72 0.11 -18.03
N ALA A 17 8.45 0.38 -17.72
CA ALA A 17 8.03 1.64 -17.12
C ALA A 17 8.43 1.76 -15.64
N LEU A 18 8.78 0.65 -14.97
CA LEU A 18 9.09 0.61 -13.53
C LEU A 18 10.58 0.41 -13.25
N GLU A 19 11.27 -0.41 -14.04
CA GLU A 19 12.63 -0.87 -13.71
C GLU A 19 13.65 0.28 -13.61
N GLY A 20 13.45 1.34 -14.41
CA GLY A 20 14.33 2.50 -14.50
C GLY A 20 14.09 3.58 -13.45
N ILE A 21 13.01 3.49 -12.68
CA ILE A 21 12.60 4.56 -11.76
C ILE A 21 13.67 4.77 -10.68
N GLU A 22 13.98 6.04 -10.40
CA GLU A 22 14.84 6.42 -9.29
C GLU A 22 14.00 6.75 -8.05
N LEU A 23 14.36 6.14 -6.92
CA LEU A 23 13.71 6.37 -5.63
C LEU A 23 14.72 6.89 -4.61
N VAL A 24 14.26 7.71 -3.67
CA VAL A 24 15.06 8.13 -2.51
C VAL A 24 14.59 7.34 -1.28
N GLN A 25 15.47 6.58 -0.64
CA GLN A 25 15.14 5.89 0.62
C GLN A 25 15.05 6.88 1.78
N LEU A 26 13.95 6.86 2.53
CA LEU A 26 13.66 7.83 3.60
C LEU A 26 13.98 7.34 5.02
N ASN A 27 14.10 6.03 5.21
CA ASN A 27 14.29 5.42 6.54
C ASN A 27 15.77 5.19 6.90
N GLY A 28 16.71 5.62 6.06
CA GLY A 28 18.15 5.47 6.31
C GLY A 28 18.74 6.67 7.07
N GLU A 29 19.89 6.48 7.72
CA GLU A 29 20.68 7.57 8.33
C GLU A 29 21.03 8.68 7.33
N THR A 30 21.13 8.32 6.06
CA THR A 30 21.34 9.24 4.94
C THR A 30 20.38 8.92 3.81
N GLU A 31 19.88 9.97 3.17
CA GLU A 31 19.10 9.83 1.94
C GLU A 31 19.96 9.24 0.84
N ARG A 32 19.49 8.15 0.22
CA ARG A 32 20.18 7.48 -0.87
C ARG A 32 19.25 7.30 -2.04
N LYS A 33 19.72 7.70 -3.22
CA LYS A 33 19.07 7.39 -4.49
C LYS A 33 19.36 5.94 -4.85
N ILE A 34 18.33 5.20 -5.20
CA ILE A 34 18.42 3.82 -5.67
C ILE A 34 17.59 3.66 -6.95
N LYS A 35 17.99 2.69 -7.77
CA LYS A 35 17.17 2.24 -8.89
C LYS A 35 16.11 1.28 -8.37
N ALA A 36 14.84 1.51 -8.68
CA ALA A 36 13.71 0.75 -8.14
C ALA A 36 13.90 -0.76 -8.35
N ALA A 37 14.38 -1.19 -9.53
CA ALA A 37 14.62 -2.60 -9.85
C ALA A 37 15.52 -3.35 -8.86
N SER A 38 16.42 -2.67 -8.13
CA SER A 38 17.24 -3.34 -7.12
C SER A 38 16.43 -3.90 -5.94
N LEU A 39 15.22 -3.36 -5.70
CA LEU A 39 14.35 -3.76 -4.59
C LEU A 39 13.70 -5.13 -4.80
N TRP A 40 13.57 -5.59 -6.05
CA TRP A 40 12.97 -6.89 -6.39
C TRP A 40 13.90 -7.76 -7.23
N GLU A 41 15.21 -7.50 -7.25
CA GLU A 41 16.17 -8.27 -8.04
C GLU A 41 16.16 -9.77 -7.67
N LYS A 42 16.02 -10.07 -6.38
CA LYS A 42 16.13 -11.45 -5.84
C LYS A 42 14.80 -12.02 -5.38
N ASN A 43 13.92 -11.19 -4.83
CA ASN A 43 12.69 -11.62 -4.18
C ASN A 43 11.49 -10.93 -4.82
N PRO A 44 10.29 -11.54 -4.78
CA PRO A 44 9.06 -10.82 -5.08
C PRO A 44 8.93 -9.63 -4.13
N LEU A 45 8.22 -8.59 -4.54
CA LEU A 45 8.06 -7.38 -3.74
C LEU A 45 6.64 -6.84 -3.81
N LEU A 46 6.05 -6.56 -2.66
CA LEU A 46 4.81 -5.81 -2.56
C LEU A 46 5.12 -4.30 -2.41
N ILE A 47 4.62 -3.49 -3.33
CA ILE A 47 4.80 -2.03 -3.31
C ILE A 47 3.44 -1.36 -3.11
N MET A 48 3.31 -0.64 -2.00
CA MET A 48 2.19 0.26 -1.75
C MET A 48 2.51 1.61 -2.39
N VAL A 49 1.80 2.00 -3.45
CA VAL A 49 1.94 3.33 -4.08
C VAL A 49 0.96 4.26 -3.35
N VAL A 50 1.44 4.84 -2.25
CA VAL A 50 0.61 5.54 -1.27
C VAL A 50 0.24 6.91 -1.81
N ARG A 51 -1.05 7.11 -2.12
CA ARG A 51 -1.56 8.39 -2.64
C ARG A 51 -1.12 9.61 -1.82
N ARG A 52 -1.00 9.51 -0.49
CA ARG A 52 -0.27 10.50 0.33
C ARG A 52 -0.15 10.05 1.79
N PRO A 53 0.97 10.34 2.46
CA PRO A 53 1.23 9.90 3.84
C PRO A 53 0.29 10.55 4.86
N GLY A 54 -0.13 11.80 4.67
CA GLY A 54 -1.06 12.50 5.58
C GLY A 54 -2.54 12.15 5.45
N CYS A 55 -2.98 11.40 4.43
CA CYS A 55 -4.42 11.16 4.24
C CYS A 55 -4.93 10.00 5.10
N GLN A 56 -6.06 10.23 5.76
CA GLN A 56 -6.75 9.25 6.60
C GLN A 56 -7.10 7.94 5.85
N LEU A 57 -7.69 8.03 4.65
CA LEU A 57 -8.05 6.86 3.84
C LEU A 57 -6.81 6.08 3.36
N CYS A 58 -5.71 6.77 3.07
CA CYS A 58 -4.46 6.10 2.68
C CYS A 58 -3.83 5.38 3.86
N ARG A 59 -3.86 6.00 5.05
CA ARG A 59 -3.41 5.39 6.31
C ARG A 59 -4.26 4.15 6.65
N GLU A 60 -5.57 4.20 6.41
CA GLU A 60 -6.49 3.06 6.56
C GLU A 60 -6.06 1.87 5.68
N GLU A 61 -5.66 2.11 4.43
CA GLU A 61 -5.22 1.05 3.54
C GLU A 61 -3.94 0.38 4.04
N VAL A 62 -2.92 1.16 4.37
CA VAL A 62 -1.61 0.61 4.74
C VAL A 62 -1.66 -0.15 6.06
N VAL A 63 -2.51 0.27 7.02
CA VAL A 63 -2.73 -0.45 8.28
C VAL A 63 -3.18 -1.88 8.04
N ARG A 64 -4.04 -2.13 7.05
CA ARG A 64 -4.52 -3.49 6.72
C ARG A 64 -3.37 -4.43 6.37
N TYR A 65 -2.36 -3.92 5.68
CA TYR A 65 -1.18 -4.70 5.32
C TYR A 65 -0.15 -4.74 6.45
N ALA A 66 0.01 -3.65 7.20
CA ALA A 66 0.91 -3.59 8.35
C ALA A 66 0.50 -4.58 9.46
N GLN A 67 -0.80 -4.74 9.72
CA GLN A 67 -1.32 -5.74 10.66
C GLN A 67 -0.99 -7.19 10.24
N HIS A 68 -0.84 -7.42 8.93
CA HIS A 68 -0.48 -8.73 8.38
C HIS A 68 1.00 -8.81 7.98
N ARG A 69 1.84 -7.91 8.53
CA ARG A 69 3.28 -7.85 8.21
C ARG A 69 3.96 -9.18 8.44
N ASP A 70 3.79 -9.81 9.59
CA ASP A 70 4.42 -11.11 9.90
C ASP A 70 4.02 -12.20 8.88
N LEU A 71 2.74 -12.27 8.52
CA LEU A 71 2.25 -13.17 7.49
C LEU A 71 2.94 -12.92 6.14
N ILE A 72 3.03 -11.65 5.72
CA ILE A 72 3.57 -11.27 4.41
C ILE A 72 5.10 -11.39 4.36
N THR A 73 5.80 -10.83 5.34
CA THR A 73 7.27 -10.73 5.31
C THR A 73 7.95 -11.98 5.85
N ASN A 74 7.44 -12.58 6.92
CA ASN A 74 8.13 -13.67 7.61
C ASN A 74 7.61 -15.05 7.14
N LYS A 75 6.29 -15.26 7.13
CA LYS A 75 5.71 -16.53 6.67
C LYS A 75 5.79 -16.68 5.16
N LEU A 76 5.31 -15.69 4.41
CA LEU A 76 5.36 -15.69 2.94
C LEU A 76 6.76 -15.32 2.40
N GLY A 77 7.63 -14.69 3.20
CA GLY A 77 8.98 -14.35 2.76
C GLY A 77 9.02 -13.24 1.71
N ILE A 78 7.98 -12.40 1.62
CA ILE A 78 7.87 -11.34 0.61
C ILE A 78 8.04 -9.99 1.30
N PRO A 79 9.11 -9.22 0.99
CA PRO A 79 9.24 -7.86 1.48
C PRO A 79 8.09 -6.98 0.98
N MET A 80 7.80 -5.94 1.75
CA MET A 80 6.84 -4.92 1.35
C MET A 80 7.32 -3.52 1.71
N ILE A 81 7.08 -2.57 0.80
CA ILE A 81 7.55 -1.19 0.90
C ILE A 81 6.42 -0.20 0.60
N ALA A 82 6.57 1.03 1.07
CA ALA A 82 5.71 2.14 0.71
C ALA A 82 6.46 3.13 -0.20
N VAL A 83 5.82 3.58 -1.27
CA VAL A 83 6.30 4.65 -2.14
C VAL A 83 5.38 5.85 -1.97
N VAL A 84 5.94 7.00 -1.61
CA VAL A 84 5.24 8.28 -1.43
C VAL A 84 5.73 9.30 -2.46
N HIS A 85 4.87 10.23 -2.85
CA HIS A 85 5.25 11.34 -3.74
C HIS A 85 5.29 12.71 -3.04
N GLU A 86 5.10 12.75 -1.73
CA GLU A 86 5.13 13.97 -0.92
C GLU A 86 5.96 13.77 0.34
N ARG A 87 6.66 14.84 0.74
CA ARG A 87 7.45 14.95 1.97
C ARG A 87 7.12 16.29 2.62
N ILE A 88 5.91 16.39 3.17
CA ILE A 88 5.42 17.61 3.83
C ILE A 88 5.69 17.48 5.32
N ASP A 89 6.34 18.48 5.90
CA ASP A 89 6.65 18.54 7.33
C ASP A 89 7.21 17.19 7.83
N ASP A 90 6.59 16.61 8.85
CA ASP A 90 6.87 15.30 9.46
C ASP A 90 5.88 14.21 9.00
N GLU A 91 5.07 14.43 7.95
CA GLU A 91 4.00 13.50 7.56
C GLU A 91 4.49 12.09 7.24
N VAL A 92 5.67 11.97 6.63
CA VAL A 92 6.29 10.67 6.31
C VAL A 92 6.72 9.94 7.58
N GLU A 93 7.28 10.67 8.54
CA GLU A 93 7.70 10.11 9.82
C GLU A 93 6.48 9.64 10.63
N GLN A 94 5.45 10.48 10.76
CA GLN A 94 4.19 10.10 11.40
C GLN A 94 3.52 8.91 10.70
N PHE A 95 3.52 8.90 9.36
CA PHE A 95 3.00 7.79 8.57
C PHE A 95 3.75 6.49 8.90
N ASN A 96 5.08 6.56 8.93
CA ASN A 96 5.89 5.37 9.15
C ASN A 96 5.81 4.88 10.60
N ASN A 97 6.02 5.75 11.57
CA ASN A 97 6.03 5.38 12.99
C ASN A 97 4.64 4.94 13.47
N GLY A 98 3.58 5.57 12.97
CA GLY A 98 2.22 5.32 13.43
C GLY A 98 1.46 4.22 12.68
N PHE A 99 1.78 3.94 11.40
CA PHE A 99 0.87 3.13 10.56
C PHE A 99 1.57 2.09 9.68
N TRP A 100 2.77 2.39 9.16
CA TRP A 100 3.44 1.51 8.19
C TRP A 100 4.53 0.63 8.80
N SER A 101 5.41 1.21 9.62
CA SER A 101 6.52 0.54 10.29
C SER A 101 7.34 -0.34 9.34
N GLY A 102 7.85 0.25 8.26
CA GLY A 102 8.61 -0.46 7.23
C GLY A 102 9.29 0.53 6.27
N ASP A 103 10.01 0.03 5.27
CA ASP A 103 10.75 0.91 4.36
C ASP A 103 9.81 1.83 3.57
N VAL A 104 10.17 3.12 3.55
CA VAL A 104 9.49 4.17 2.78
C VAL A 104 10.46 4.79 1.78
N TYR A 105 9.98 4.94 0.55
CA TYR A 105 10.72 5.51 -0.56
C TYR A 105 9.97 6.71 -1.13
N TYR A 106 10.71 7.76 -1.47
CA TYR A 106 10.20 8.94 -2.14
C TYR A 106 10.41 8.84 -3.66
N ASP A 107 9.31 8.91 -4.39
CA ASP A 107 9.25 9.01 -5.84
C ASP A 107 9.02 10.48 -6.23
N GLU A 108 10.13 11.22 -6.34
CA GLU A 108 10.15 12.66 -6.61
C GLU A 108 9.43 13.02 -7.92
N LYS A 109 9.69 12.21 -8.96
CA LYS A 109 9.18 12.40 -10.32
C LYS A 109 7.79 11.78 -10.53
N LYS A 110 7.26 11.07 -9.52
CA LYS A 110 5.94 10.42 -9.53
C LYS A 110 5.83 9.37 -10.63
N GLU A 111 6.93 8.71 -10.96
CA GLU A 111 7.01 7.77 -12.08
C GLU A 111 6.17 6.51 -11.82
N PHE A 112 6.10 6.01 -10.58
CA PHE A 112 5.20 4.91 -10.22
C PHE A 112 3.73 5.28 -10.43
N TYR A 113 3.38 6.53 -10.10
CA TYR A 113 2.03 7.07 -10.25
C TYR A 113 1.66 7.28 -11.72
N ASN A 114 2.61 7.76 -12.53
CA ASN A 114 2.47 7.87 -13.97
C ASN A 114 2.31 6.49 -14.62
N ALA A 115 3.11 5.50 -14.20
CA ALA A 115 3.04 4.14 -14.70
C ALA A 115 1.64 3.53 -14.45
N LEU A 116 1.08 3.73 -13.24
CA LEU A 116 -0.31 3.32 -12.92
C LEU A 116 -1.36 3.95 -13.85
N GLY A 117 -1.06 5.05 -14.53
CA GLY A 117 -1.93 5.70 -15.51
C GLY A 117 -1.49 5.56 -16.95
N GLY A 118 -0.64 4.59 -17.27
CA GLY A 118 -0.16 4.37 -18.64
C GLY A 118 0.71 5.52 -19.16
N GLY A 119 1.53 6.10 -18.29
CA GLY A 119 2.42 7.23 -18.59
C GLY A 119 1.86 8.60 -18.22
N THR A 120 0.69 8.66 -17.58
CA THR A 120 0.07 9.93 -17.13
C THR A 120 -0.46 9.83 -15.71
N LEU A 121 -0.39 10.92 -14.94
CA LEU A 121 -0.94 10.95 -13.59
C LEU A 121 -2.47 10.76 -13.62
N ARG A 122 -2.95 9.88 -12.75
CA ARG A 122 -4.38 9.66 -12.55
C ARG A 122 -4.88 10.59 -11.46
N TRP A 123 -5.93 11.34 -11.75
CA TRP A 123 -6.50 12.32 -10.84
C TRP A 123 -7.89 11.88 -10.36
N GLY A 124 -8.09 11.85 -9.05
CA GLY A 124 -9.39 11.79 -8.43
C GLY A 124 -10.09 13.14 -8.62
N GLY A 125 -11.08 13.16 -9.50
CA GLY A 125 -11.88 14.38 -9.74
C GLY A 125 -12.70 14.76 -8.52
N TYR A 126 -13.00 16.06 -8.34
CA TYR A 126 -13.90 16.57 -7.30
C TYR A 126 -15.28 15.89 -7.32
N LEU A 127 -15.75 15.49 -8.51
CA LEU A 127 -16.98 14.73 -8.73
C LEU A 127 -16.97 13.35 -8.05
N SER A 128 -15.78 12.80 -7.75
CA SER A 128 -15.63 11.53 -7.05
C SER A 128 -16.24 11.59 -5.65
N MET A 129 -16.26 12.77 -4.99
CA MET A 129 -16.93 12.95 -3.70
C MET A 129 -18.44 12.70 -3.77
N PHE A 130 -19.08 12.87 -4.92
CA PHE A 130 -20.51 12.58 -5.09
C PHE A 130 -20.78 11.11 -5.40
N LYS A 131 -19.75 10.28 -5.62
CA LYS A 131 -19.93 8.85 -5.85
C LYS A 131 -20.32 8.17 -4.53
N PRO A 132 -21.39 7.35 -4.49
CA PRO A 132 -21.79 6.62 -3.29
C PRO A 132 -20.67 5.76 -2.69
N SER A 133 -19.75 5.25 -3.52
CA SER A 133 -18.59 4.48 -3.09
C SER A 133 -17.64 5.30 -2.19
N VAL A 134 -17.45 6.60 -2.46
CA VAL A 134 -16.59 7.45 -1.62
C VAL A 134 -17.23 7.70 -0.27
N TRP A 135 -18.56 7.91 -0.20
CA TRP A 135 -19.28 7.99 1.07
C TRP A 135 -19.19 6.69 1.88
N SER A 136 -19.29 5.54 1.21
CA SER A 136 -19.09 4.23 1.84
C SER A 136 -17.67 4.07 2.37
N ASN A 137 -16.64 4.51 1.62
CA ASN A 137 -15.24 4.47 2.06
C ASN A 137 -15.00 5.39 3.26
N ILE A 138 -15.57 6.61 3.24
CA ILE A 138 -15.53 7.54 4.38
C ILE A 138 -16.23 6.93 5.59
N ASN A 139 -17.41 6.34 5.43
CA ASN A 139 -18.13 5.71 6.55
C ASN A 139 -17.38 4.52 7.13
N ARG A 140 -16.74 3.71 6.29
CA ARG A 140 -15.86 2.61 6.70
C ARG A 140 -14.68 3.14 7.53
N ASN A 141 -14.05 4.19 7.05
CA ASN A 141 -12.93 4.82 7.74
C ASN A 141 -13.35 5.59 9.01
N ARG A 142 -14.58 6.11 9.12
CA ARG A 142 -15.08 6.68 10.38
C ARG A 142 -15.18 5.65 11.50
N GLN A 143 -15.20 4.37 11.16
CA GLN A 143 -15.17 3.27 12.13
C GLN A 143 -13.74 2.85 12.48
N THR A 144 -12.72 3.53 11.92
CA THR A 144 -11.31 3.33 12.27
C THR A 144 -10.80 4.54 13.06
N ASN A 145 -9.95 4.31 14.06
CA ASN A 145 -9.30 5.38 14.83
C ASN A 145 -8.07 5.98 14.11
N VAL A 146 -8.03 5.87 12.78
CA VAL A 146 -6.94 6.39 11.96
C VAL A 146 -7.18 7.87 11.70
N ASN A 147 -6.24 8.74 12.05
CA ASN A 147 -6.33 10.19 11.82
C ASN A 147 -5.54 10.63 10.57
N GLY A 148 -5.89 11.77 9.99
CA GLY A 148 -5.18 12.37 8.85
C GLY A 148 -5.52 13.84 8.63
N ASN A 149 -4.98 14.45 7.59
CA ASN A 149 -5.16 15.86 7.27
C ASN A 149 -5.45 16.09 5.76
N PHE A 150 -5.69 17.35 5.37
CA PHE A 150 -5.99 17.78 4.00
C PHE A 150 -4.88 18.64 3.35
N LYS A 151 -3.69 18.75 3.94
CA LYS A 151 -2.58 19.61 3.46
C LYS A 151 -1.80 18.98 2.32
N GLY A 152 -1.57 19.61 1.17
CA GLY A 152 -0.80 18.99 0.06
C GLY A 152 -1.65 18.42 -1.06
N GLU A 153 -1.06 17.66 -1.99
CA GLU A 153 -1.72 17.19 -3.21
C GLU A 153 -2.49 15.89 -2.98
N GLY A 154 -3.76 16.02 -2.61
CA GLY A 154 -4.64 14.88 -2.33
C GLY A 154 -5.36 14.27 -3.53
N ARG A 155 -5.22 14.82 -4.76
CA ARG A 155 -5.99 14.39 -5.93
C ARG A 155 -5.33 13.28 -6.72
N ILE A 156 -4.00 13.13 -6.69
CA ILE A 156 -3.31 12.04 -7.38
C ILE A 156 -3.80 10.71 -6.81
N LEU A 157 -4.13 9.75 -7.66
CA LEU A 157 -4.54 8.41 -7.24
C LEU A 157 -3.33 7.49 -7.12
N GLY A 158 -3.35 6.66 -6.08
CA GLY A 158 -2.32 5.67 -5.81
C GLY A 158 -2.67 4.31 -6.40
N GLY A 159 -2.08 3.29 -5.79
CA GLY A 159 -2.29 1.91 -6.19
C GLY A 159 -1.37 0.94 -5.47
N LEU A 160 -1.22 -0.23 -6.06
CA LEU A 160 -0.42 -1.31 -5.52
C LEU A 160 0.21 -2.09 -6.67
N TYR A 161 1.46 -2.50 -6.49
CA TYR A 161 2.11 -3.46 -7.38
C TYR A 161 2.62 -4.66 -6.58
N ILE A 162 2.59 -5.83 -7.23
CA ILE A 162 3.37 -7.00 -6.81
C ILE A 162 4.32 -7.34 -7.95
N LEU A 163 5.62 -7.28 -7.69
CA LEU A 163 6.66 -7.53 -8.67
C LEU A 163 7.18 -8.95 -8.50
N ARG A 164 7.48 -9.61 -9.62
CA ARG A 164 8.23 -10.87 -9.61
C ARG A 164 9.74 -10.59 -9.49
N PRO A 165 10.53 -11.56 -9.00
CA PRO A 165 11.98 -11.43 -8.95
C PRO A 165 12.63 -11.08 -10.30
N GLY A 166 13.64 -10.23 -10.23
CA GLY A 166 14.42 -9.79 -11.38
C GLY A 166 13.55 -9.12 -12.44
N ASN A 167 13.72 -9.54 -13.70
CA ASN A 167 13.01 -8.97 -14.83
C ASN A 167 11.77 -9.78 -15.24
N SER A 168 11.22 -10.58 -14.32
CA SER A 168 10.06 -11.45 -14.58
C SER A 168 8.71 -10.69 -14.61
N GLY A 169 8.76 -9.36 -14.56
CA GLY A 169 7.63 -8.47 -14.75
C GLY A 169 6.70 -8.34 -13.54
N ILE A 170 5.55 -7.73 -13.78
CA ILE A 170 4.54 -7.43 -12.76
C ILE A 170 3.62 -8.65 -12.61
N ALA A 171 3.43 -9.11 -11.37
CA ALA A 171 2.50 -10.20 -11.06
C ALA A 171 1.08 -9.70 -10.81
N TYR A 172 0.95 -8.53 -10.20
CA TYR A 172 -0.33 -7.92 -9.92
C TYR A 172 -0.21 -6.41 -9.88
N GLU A 173 -1.26 -5.74 -10.30
CA GLU A 173 -1.41 -4.30 -10.28
C GLU A 173 -2.82 -3.96 -9.80
N TYR A 174 -2.90 -3.03 -8.87
CA TYR A 174 -4.16 -2.37 -8.51
C TYR A 174 -4.05 -0.87 -8.75
N ARG A 175 -5.08 -0.35 -9.40
CA ARG A 175 -5.23 1.07 -9.74
C ARG A 175 -6.39 1.61 -8.94
N GLU A 176 -6.14 2.47 -7.95
CA GLU A 176 -7.22 3.12 -7.18
C GLU A 176 -8.18 3.80 -8.15
N LYS A 177 -9.50 3.55 -8.06
CA LYS A 177 -10.49 4.17 -8.97
C LYS A 177 -11.02 5.48 -8.43
N VAL A 178 -11.12 5.56 -7.11
CA VAL A 178 -11.60 6.71 -6.33
C VAL A 178 -10.85 6.74 -5.00
N TRP A 179 -10.97 7.83 -4.24
CA TRP A 179 -10.34 7.93 -2.94
C TRP A 179 -10.83 6.84 -1.96
N GLY A 180 -9.89 6.16 -1.31
CA GLY A 180 -10.16 5.06 -0.37
C GLY A 180 -10.63 3.76 -1.02
N ASP A 181 -10.50 3.64 -2.34
CA ASP A 181 -10.65 2.38 -3.06
C ASP A 181 -9.39 1.54 -2.90
N HIS A 182 -9.50 0.41 -2.21
CA HIS A 182 -8.34 -0.42 -1.87
C HIS A 182 -8.31 -1.67 -2.76
N ALA A 183 -7.12 -2.22 -2.99
CA ALA A 183 -7.00 -3.52 -3.63
C ALA A 183 -7.77 -4.59 -2.84
N PRO A 184 -8.51 -5.52 -3.50
CA PRO A 184 -9.10 -6.66 -2.82
C PRO A 184 -8.02 -7.48 -2.12
N PHE A 185 -8.06 -7.52 -0.79
CA PHE A 185 -6.99 -8.15 0.01
C PHE A 185 -6.83 -9.64 -0.33
N ALA A 186 -7.94 -10.35 -0.61
CA ALA A 186 -7.91 -11.73 -1.07
C ALA A 186 -7.11 -11.93 -2.37
N HIS A 187 -7.22 -11.02 -3.34
CA HIS A 187 -6.45 -11.09 -4.58
C HIS A 187 -4.95 -10.90 -4.30
N VAL A 188 -4.62 -9.90 -3.48
CA VAL A 188 -3.22 -9.63 -3.09
C VAL A 188 -2.63 -10.84 -2.37
N MET A 189 -3.32 -11.39 -1.36
CA MET A 189 -2.84 -12.57 -0.64
C MET A 189 -2.71 -13.81 -1.55
N THR A 190 -3.64 -14.01 -2.48
CA THR A 190 -3.55 -15.12 -3.45
C THR A 190 -2.28 -15.01 -4.29
N VAL A 191 -2.00 -13.83 -4.85
CA VAL A 191 -0.80 -13.63 -5.67
C VAL A 191 0.48 -13.74 -4.83
N LEU A 192 0.50 -13.17 -3.62
CA LEU A 192 1.65 -13.30 -2.72
C LEU A 192 1.91 -14.76 -2.35
N GLN A 193 0.85 -15.54 -2.05
CA GLN A 193 0.99 -16.96 -1.78
C GLN A 193 1.55 -17.72 -2.99
N GLN A 194 1.11 -17.42 -4.20
CA GLN A 194 1.61 -18.07 -5.42
C GLN A 194 3.09 -17.76 -5.70
N LEU A 195 3.55 -16.55 -5.37
CA LEU A 195 4.95 -16.14 -5.56
C LEU A 195 5.86 -16.54 -4.40
N SER A 196 5.29 -16.88 -3.25
CA SER A 196 6.04 -17.17 -2.04
C SER A 196 6.78 -18.51 -2.18
N PRO A 197 8.07 -18.58 -1.78
CA PRO A 197 8.79 -19.85 -1.66
C PRO A 197 8.14 -20.80 -0.62
N ASN A 198 7.36 -20.24 0.31
CA ASN A 198 6.67 -20.96 1.37
C ASN A 198 5.18 -21.17 1.08
N GLY A 199 4.66 -20.72 -0.07
CA GLY A 199 3.22 -20.65 -0.34
C GLY A 199 2.48 -21.98 -0.31
N ASN A 200 3.19 -23.08 -0.58
CA ASN A 200 2.65 -24.44 -0.58
C ASN A 200 2.61 -25.09 0.82
N LYS A 201 3.19 -24.43 1.84
CA LYS A 201 3.17 -24.96 3.21
C LYS A 201 1.76 -24.80 3.80
N GLU A 202 1.30 -25.85 4.50
CA GLU A 202 -0.05 -25.90 5.05
C GLU A 202 -0.28 -24.79 6.09
N ASP A 203 0.69 -24.53 6.96
CA ASP A 203 0.62 -23.48 7.99
C ASP A 203 0.52 -22.06 7.39
N VAL A 204 1.15 -21.85 6.22
CA VAL A 204 1.04 -20.60 5.46
C VAL A 204 -0.34 -20.48 4.82
N GLY A 205 -0.83 -21.56 4.21
CA GLY A 205 -2.17 -21.60 3.62
C GLY A 205 -3.28 -21.37 4.66
N GLU A 206 -3.12 -21.91 5.87
CA GLU A 206 -4.03 -21.65 6.99
C GLU A 206 -3.94 -20.20 7.47
N ALA A 207 -2.74 -19.65 7.62
CA ALA A 207 -2.56 -18.25 8.03
C ALA A 207 -3.17 -17.27 7.01
N VAL A 208 -3.02 -17.52 5.70
CA VAL A 208 -3.67 -16.72 4.63
C VAL A 208 -5.19 -16.80 4.73
N LYS A 209 -5.76 -17.99 4.97
CA LYS A 209 -7.20 -18.15 5.19
C LYS A 209 -7.67 -17.42 6.45
N ASN A 210 -6.89 -17.46 7.53
CA ASN A 210 -7.23 -16.82 8.79
C ASN A 210 -7.18 -15.29 8.73
N ALA A 211 -6.40 -14.71 7.82
CA ALA A 211 -6.38 -13.29 7.52
C ALA A 211 -7.64 -12.78 6.78
N LEU A 212 -8.51 -13.69 6.33
CA LEU A 212 -9.71 -13.39 5.56
C LEU A 212 -10.97 -13.79 6.33
N ASP A 213 -12.01 -12.94 6.28
CA ASP A 213 -13.34 -13.29 6.77
C ASP A 213 -14.09 -14.19 5.79
N SER A 214 -15.28 -14.62 6.18
CA SER A 214 -16.14 -15.48 5.35
C SER A 214 -16.58 -14.83 4.04
N GLU A 215 -16.46 -13.52 3.91
CA GLU A 215 -16.78 -12.77 2.70
C GLU A 215 -15.54 -12.50 1.82
N GLY A 216 -14.33 -12.91 2.24
CA GLY A 216 -13.07 -12.63 1.54
C GLY A 216 -12.46 -11.27 1.86
N LYS A 217 -12.97 -10.55 2.87
CA LYS A 217 -12.39 -9.28 3.32
C LYS A 217 -11.31 -9.54 4.35
N VAL A 218 -10.36 -8.61 4.44
CA VAL A 218 -9.33 -8.62 5.48
C VAL A 218 -9.96 -8.64 6.87
N ARG A 219 -9.53 -9.56 7.74
CA ARG A 219 -9.83 -9.51 9.16
C ARG A 219 -8.93 -8.48 9.81
N LEU A 220 -9.53 -7.49 10.46
CA LEU A 220 -8.80 -6.56 11.31
C LEU A 220 -8.83 -7.12 12.73
N GLU A 221 -7.68 -7.23 13.39
CA GLU A 221 -7.64 -7.65 14.79
C GLU A 221 -8.38 -6.60 15.64
N LYS A 222 -9.51 -7.00 16.25
CA LYS A 222 -10.22 -6.18 17.23
C LYS A 222 -9.36 -6.12 18.49
N GLY A 223 -8.68 -4.99 18.70
CA GLY A 223 -7.77 -4.78 19.83
C GLY A 223 -6.69 -3.74 19.60
N GLN A 224 -6.38 -3.40 18.34
CA GLN A 224 -5.56 -2.22 18.02
C GLN A 224 -6.44 -0.97 17.80
N GLU A 225 -7.42 -0.76 18.68
CA GLU A 225 -8.20 0.49 18.73
C GLU A 225 -7.35 1.67 19.27
N ASN A 226 -6.18 1.37 19.83
CA ASN A 226 -5.16 2.34 20.21
C ASN A 226 -3.98 2.25 19.23
N TYR A 227 -4.16 2.78 18.02
CA TYR A 227 -3.04 3.47 17.39
C TYR A 227 -2.86 4.78 18.17
N GLU A 228 -2.34 4.71 19.39
CA GLU A 228 -1.60 5.82 19.98
C GLU A 228 -0.33 5.98 19.15
N GLY A 229 -0.49 6.37 17.88
CA GLY A 229 0.56 7.10 17.19
C GLY A 229 0.85 8.29 18.07
N MET A 230 2.10 8.42 18.48
CA MET A 230 2.59 9.43 19.40
C MET A 230 1.79 10.74 19.28
N VAL A 231 1.23 11.22 20.40
CA VAL A 231 0.53 12.49 20.42
C VAL A 231 1.61 13.58 20.30
N CYS A 232 1.92 13.99 19.08
CA CYS A 232 2.79 15.14 18.87
C CYS A 232 2.02 16.39 19.30
N VAL A 233 2.40 16.95 20.45
CA VAL A 233 1.87 18.22 20.95
C VAL A 233 2.39 19.38 20.09
N LYS A 234 1.69 20.52 20.11
CA LYS A 234 1.89 21.68 19.20
C LYS A 234 3.32 22.24 19.13
N ASP A 235 4.17 21.82 20.05
CA ASP A 235 5.57 22.18 20.27
C ASP A 235 6.57 21.14 19.70
N GLY A 236 6.10 20.13 18.96
CA GLY A 236 6.97 19.26 18.16
C GLY A 236 7.69 18.16 18.95
N THR A 237 7.19 17.80 20.14
CA THR A 237 7.63 16.60 20.86
C THR A 237 6.62 15.48 20.67
N CYS A 238 7.08 14.31 20.24
CA CYS A 238 6.27 13.11 20.06
C CYS A 238 6.60 12.12 21.18
N GLN A 239 5.60 11.75 21.99
CA GLN A 239 5.67 10.76 23.07
C GLN A 239 4.88 9.52 22.71
#